data_AF-A0A819TV35-F1
#
_entry.id   AF-A0A819TV35-F1
#
_cell.length_a   1.000
_cell.length_b   1.000
_cell.length_c   1.000
_cell.angle_alpha   90.00
_cell.angle_beta   90.00
_cell.angle_gamma   90.00
#
_symmetry.space_group_name_H-M   'P 1'
#
loop_
_entity.id
_entity.type
_entity.pdbx_description
1 polymer ?
#
loop_
_entity_poly.entity_id
_entity_poly.type
_entity_poly.pdbx_seq_one_letter_code
_entity_poly.pdbx_strand_id
1 'polypeptide(L)'
;MVWLGACSKGLTPLVILDEGTVDHTVYIEKVLPVALKYGNQFFGSDWVFQQDGAKPHSHHLSQKWCRDNFPTFIEKDRWPPNSPDLNPLDYSIWDQLVNNINWNKVYSKQHSLRN
;
A
#
# COMPACT_ATOMS: atom_id res chain seq x y z
N MET A 1 -0.30 -3.34 11.01
CA MET A 1 -0.47 -2.28 9.99
C MET A 1 -1.36 -2.80 8.87
N VAL A 2 -2.04 -1.94 8.11
CA VAL A 2 -2.79 -2.35 6.91
C VAL A 2 -2.27 -1.63 5.68
N TRP A 3 -2.40 -2.25 4.52
CA TRP A 3 -2.16 -1.61 3.22
C TRP A 3 -3.41 -1.74 2.33
N LEU A 4 -3.64 -0.73 1.51
CA LEU A 4 -4.76 -0.61 0.57
C LEU A 4 -4.26 0.05 -0.71
N GLY A 5 -4.68 -0.46 -1.87
CA GLY A 5 -4.61 0.25 -3.14
C GLY A 5 -5.99 0.83 -3.51
N ALA A 6 -5.99 2.02 -4.10
CA ALA A 6 -7.21 2.70 -4.53
C ALA A 6 -7.06 3.27 -5.94
N CYS A 7 -8.15 3.28 -6.69
CA CYS A 7 -8.26 3.91 -8.01
C CYS A 7 -9.71 4.35 -8.27
N SER A 8 -9.94 5.02 -9.41
CA SER A 8 -11.28 5.47 -9.80
C SER A 8 -12.32 4.35 -9.99
N LYS A 9 -11.86 3.10 -10.18
CA LYS A 9 -12.73 1.92 -10.36
C LYS A 9 -13.00 1.16 -9.07
N GLY A 10 -12.30 1.47 -7.98
CA GLY A 10 -12.48 0.80 -6.70
C GLY A 10 -11.20 0.61 -5.91
N LEU A 11 -11.28 -0.31 -4.95
CA LEU A 11 -10.24 -0.59 -3.96
C LEU A 11 -9.71 -2.02 -4.13
N THR A 12 -8.45 -2.25 -3.75
CA THR A 12 -7.96 -3.60 -3.49
C THR A 12 -8.56 -4.14 -2.18
N PRO A 13 -8.52 -5.46 -1.92
CA PRO A 13 -8.64 -5.97 -0.57
C PRO A 13 -7.58 -5.35 0.33
N LEU A 14 -7.90 -5.23 1.62
CA LEU A 14 -6.92 -4.84 2.64
C LEU A 14 -5.89 -5.96 2.80
N VAL A 15 -4.61 -5.59 2.76
CA VAL A 15 -3.51 -6.46 3.15
C VAL A 15 -3.20 -6.18 4.61
N ILE A 16 -3.42 -7.16 5.49
CA ILE A 16 -3.12 -7.05 6.91
C ILE A 16 -1.69 -7.49 7.17
N LEU A 17 -0.89 -6.60 7.74
CA LEU A 17 0.53 -6.77 8.05
C LEU A 17 0.66 -6.87 9.57
N ASP A 18 0.58 -8.11 10.06
CA ASP A 18 0.33 -8.46 11.46
C ASP A 18 1.57 -8.41 12.38
N GLU A 19 2.78 -8.45 11.82
CA GLU A 19 4.01 -8.59 12.61
C GLU A 19 5.06 -7.55 12.24
N GLY A 20 5.54 -6.84 13.26
CA GLY A 20 6.70 -5.96 13.16
C GLY A 20 6.54 -4.73 12.25
N THR A 21 7.69 -4.12 11.95
CA THR A 21 7.81 -3.05 10.97
C THR A 21 7.85 -3.66 9.58
N VAL A 22 7.13 -3.06 8.62
CA VAL A 22 7.23 -3.47 7.23
C VAL A 22 8.55 -2.99 6.66
N ASP A 23 9.36 -3.94 6.22
CA ASP A 23 10.57 -3.70 5.44
C ASP A 23 10.30 -3.91 3.94
N HIS A 24 11.34 -3.76 3.13
CA HIS A 24 11.25 -3.92 1.68
C HIS A 24 10.89 -5.36 1.26
N THR A 25 11.30 -6.37 2.03
CA THR A 25 11.00 -7.78 1.76
C THR A 25 9.50 -8.03 1.94
N VAL A 26 8.95 -7.63 3.09
CA VAL A 26 7.51 -7.74 3.36
C VAL A 26 6.70 -6.95 2.33
N TYR A 27 7.18 -5.76 1.95
CA TYR A 27 6.52 -4.96 0.91
C TYR A 27 6.50 -5.66 -0.46
N ILE A 28 7.63 -6.19 -0.90
CA ILE A 28 7.76 -6.91 -2.18
C ILE A 28 6.91 -8.19 -2.18
N GLU A 29 6.90 -8.94 -1.08
CA GLU A 29 6.26 -10.26 -1.05
C GLU A 29 4.74 -10.17 -0.82
N LYS A 30 4.29 -9.23 0.02
CA LYS A 30 2.88 -9.18 0.47
C LYS A 30 2.06 -8.08 -0.19
N VAL A 31 2.68 -6.98 -0.60
CA VAL A 31 1.96 -5.79 -1.08
C VAL A 31 2.01 -5.65 -2.59
N LEU A 32 3.20 -5.61 -3.17
CA LEU A 32 3.37 -5.36 -4.61
C LEU A 32 2.62 -6.37 -5.53
N PRO A 33 2.52 -7.67 -5.21
CA PRO A 33 1.75 -8.63 -6.01
C PRO A 33 0.25 -8.33 -6.00
N VAL A 34 -0.27 -7.80 -4.89
CA VAL A 34 -1.67 -7.37 -4.78
C VAL A 34 -1.89 -6.15 -5.66
N ALA A 35 -1.01 -5.14 -5.59
CA ALA A 35 -1.06 -3.97 -6.46
C ALA A 35 -1.04 -4.37 -7.96
N LEU A 36 -0.14 -5.27 -8.36
CA LEU A 36 -0.03 -5.76 -9.75
C LEU A 36 -1.31 -6.44 -10.20
N LYS A 37 -1.81 -7.40 -9.41
CA LYS A 37 -3.01 -8.16 -9.73
C LYS A 37 -4.21 -7.23 -9.94
N TYR A 38 -4.45 -6.32 -9.02
CA TYR A 38 -5.63 -5.46 -9.06
C TYR A 38 -5.49 -4.31 -10.06
N GLY A 39 -4.30 -3.75 -10.25
CA GLY A 39 -4.03 -2.81 -11.33
C GLY A 39 -4.37 -3.43 -12.69
N ASN A 40 -3.89 -4.66 -12.94
CA ASN A 40 -4.21 -5.40 -14.16
C ASN A 40 -5.70 -5.75 -14.27
N GLN A 41 -6.35 -6.11 -13.16
CA GLN A 41 -7.79 -6.38 -13.16
C GLN A 41 -8.63 -5.14 -13.50
N PHE A 42 -8.25 -3.96 -12.98
CA PHE A 42 -9.01 -2.73 -13.19
C PHE A 42 -8.71 -2.07 -14.54
N PHE A 43 -7.46 -2.11 -15.02
CA PHE A 43 -7.01 -1.29 -16.15
C PHE A 43 -6.28 -2.07 -17.26
N GLY A 44 -6.15 -3.39 -17.14
CA GLY A 44 -5.32 -4.17 -18.06
C GLY A 44 -3.85 -3.74 -17.96
N SER A 45 -3.23 -3.37 -19.07
CA SER A 45 -1.83 -2.96 -19.10
C SER A 45 -1.60 -1.45 -19.11
N ASP A 46 -2.64 -0.63 -18.92
CA ASP A 46 -2.54 0.84 -19.01
C ASP A 46 -2.85 1.51 -17.67
N TRP A 47 -1.86 1.52 -16.78
CA TRP A 47 -1.97 2.15 -15.47
C TRP A 47 -0.61 2.51 -14.88
N VAL A 48 -0.61 3.44 -13.93
CA VAL A 48 0.56 3.92 -13.21
C VAL A 48 0.42 3.59 -11.73
N PHE A 49 1.41 2.91 -11.16
CA PHE A 49 1.47 2.71 -9.71
C PHE A 49 2.06 3.94 -9.01
N GLN A 50 1.34 4.47 -8.02
CA GLN A 50 1.78 5.56 -7.15
C GLN A 50 1.99 5.04 -5.72
N GLN A 51 3.09 5.45 -5.10
CA GLN A 51 3.46 5.14 -3.71
C GLN A 51 4.20 6.33 -3.11
N ASP A 52 4.16 6.47 -1.78
CA ASP A 52 4.90 7.53 -1.08
C ASP A 52 6.41 7.21 -0.96
N GLY A 53 7.15 8.13 -0.35
CA GLY A 53 8.60 8.01 -0.13
C GLY A 53 9.02 7.15 1.07
N ALA A 54 8.16 6.27 1.62
CA ALA A 54 8.52 5.46 2.78
C ALA A 54 9.77 4.57 2.50
N LYS A 55 10.54 4.26 3.55
CA LYS A 55 11.80 3.49 3.42
C LYS A 55 11.65 2.19 2.61
N PRO A 56 10.65 1.33 2.86
CA PRO A 56 10.44 0.12 2.06
C PRO A 56 10.19 0.41 0.58
N HIS A 57 9.42 1.47 0.28
CA HIS A 57 9.08 1.84 -1.10
C HIS A 57 10.29 2.38 -1.85
N SER A 58 11.12 3.18 -1.18
CA SER A 58 12.35 3.76 -1.72
C SER A 58 13.53 2.78 -1.86
N HIS A 59 13.41 1.57 -1.28
CA HIS A 59 14.49 0.59 -1.32
C HIS A 59 14.78 0.14 -2.76
N HIS A 60 16.05 -0.04 -3.10
CA HIS A 60 16.47 -0.32 -4.48
C HIS A 60 15.84 -1.63 -5.03
N LEU A 61 15.64 -2.65 -4.20
CA LEU A 61 14.97 -3.89 -4.61
C LEU A 61 13.48 -3.70 -4.87
N SER A 62 12.79 -2.84 -4.09
CA SER A 62 11.38 -2.54 -4.31
C SER A 62 11.19 -1.71 -5.57
N GLN A 63 12.05 -0.72 -5.80
CA GLN A 63 12.08 0.05 -7.05
C GLN A 63 12.39 -0.83 -8.27
N LYS A 64 13.34 -1.76 -8.16
CA LYS A 64 13.64 -2.74 -9.23
C LYS A 64 12.44 -3.63 -9.51
N TRP A 65 11.81 -4.19 -8.48
CA TRP A 65 10.62 -5.01 -8.64
C TRP A 65 9.52 -4.24 -9.36
N CYS A 66 9.24 -2.99 -8.96
CA CYS A 66 8.25 -2.14 -9.62
C CYS A 66 8.56 -1.93 -11.10
N ARG A 67 9.82 -1.65 -11.44
CA ARG A 67 10.27 -1.45 -12.82
C ARG A 67 10.12 -2.70 -13.68
N ASP A 68 10.39 -3.87 -13.11
CA ASP A 68 10.36 -5.15 -13.83
C ASP A 68 8.94 -5.69 -14.02
N ASN A 69 7.97 -5.29 -13.17
CA ASN A 69 6.65 -5.94 -13.10
C ASN A 69 5.45 -5.01 -13.41
N PHE A 70 5.52 -3.72 -13.11
CA PHE A 70 4.41 -2.79 -13.39
C PHE A 70 4.49 -2.22 -14.81
N PRO A 71 3.35 -1.93 -15.47
CA PRO A 71 3.37 -1.23 -16.76
C PRO A 71 4.05 0.14 -16.67
N THR A 72 3.75 0.89 -15.61
CA THR A 72 4.42 2.14 -15.26
C THR A 72 4.29 2.37 -13.75
N PHE A 73 5.26 3.06 -13.14
CA PHE A 73 5.17 3.51 -11.75
C PHE A 73 5.89 4.84 -11.54
N ILE A 74 5.51 5.55 -10.48
CA ILE A 74 6.21 6.76 -10.04
C ILE A 74 7.44 6.33 -9.25
N GLU A 75 8.61 6.58 -9.83
CA GLU A 75 9.90 6.30 -9.18
C GLU A 75 10.10 7.17 -7.93
N LYS A 76 10.91 6.68 -6.98
CA LYS A 76 11.14 7.35 -5.68
C LYS A 76 11.53 8.83 -5.79
N ASP A 77 12.25 9.22 -6.84
CA ASP A 77 12.76 10.59 -7.02
C ASP A 77 11.74 11.52 -7.71
N ARG A 78 10.59 10.98 -8.11
CA ARG A 78 9.49 11.73 -8.75
C ARG A 78 8.33 12.00 -7.79
N TRP A 79 8.30 11.34 -6.62
CA TRP A 79 7.31 11.63 -5.59
C TRP A 79 7.84 12.73 -4.65
N PRO A 80 7.14 13.85 -4.47
CA PRO A 80 7.59 14.92 -3.59
C PRO A 80 7.55 14.48 -2.12
N PRO A 81 8.58 14.81 -1.32
CA PRO A 81 8.59 14.48 0.10
C PRO A 81 7.52 15.26 0.86
N ASN A 82 6.96 14.64 1.90
CA ASN A 82 5.94 15.24 2.79
C ASN A 82 4.71 15.79 2.06
N SER A 83 4.20 15.07 1.05
CA SER A 83 3.05 15.48 0.25
C SER A 83 1.84 14.54 0.41
N PRO A 84 1.26 14.42 1.63
CA PRO A 84 0.06 13.60 1.84
C PRO A 84 -1.17 14.18 1.11
N ASP A 85 -1.17 15.48 0.82
CA ASP A 85 -2.19 16.18 0.03
C ASP A 85 -2.27 15.69 -1.43
N LEU A 86 -1.23 15.05 -1.93
CA LEU A 86 -1.19 14.47 -3.28
C LEU A 86 -1.59 12.99 -3.30
N ASN A 87 -1.82 12.35 -2.14
CA ASN A 87 -2.17 10.94 -2.03
C ASN A 87 -3.64 10.77 -1.60
N PRO A 88 -4.54 10.26 -2.47
CA PRO A 88 -5.95 10.05 -2.13
C PRO A 88 -6.21 9.17 -0.91
N LEU A 89 -5.29 8.26 -0.61
CA LEU A 89 -5.35 7.46 0.60
C LEU A 89 -5.23 8.36 1.85
N ASP A 90 -4.28 9.29 1.85
CA ASP A 90 -3.94 10.12 3.01
C ASP A 90 -4.90 11.30 3.21
N TYR A 91 -5.25 12.04 2.14
CA TYR A 91 -6.11 13.22 2.29
C TYR A 91 -7.61 12.89 2.43
N SER A 92 -8.04 11.65 2.19
CA SER A 92 -9.46 11.29 2.19
C SER A 92 -9.78 9.88 2.67
N ILE A 93 -9.30 8.82 1.99
CA ILE A 93 -9.85 7.46 2.17
C ILE A 93 -9.63 6.95 3.60
N TRP A 94 -8.44 7.19 4.18
CA TRP A 94 -8.16 6.74 5.55
C TRP A 94 -9.02 7.46 6.60
N ASP A 95 -9.27 8.76 6.44
CA ASP A 95 -10.16 9.50 7.33
C ASP A 95 -11.59 8.95 7.23
N GLN A 96 -12.09 8.71 6.01
CA GLN A 96 -13.40 8.09 5.82
C GLN A 96 -13.49 6.70 6.45
N LEU A 97 -12.44 5.88 6.33
CA LEU A 97 -12.39 4.57 6.98
C LEU A 97 -12.50 4.70 8.50
N VAL A 98 -11.68 5.55 9.12
CA VAL A 98 -11.66 5.75 10.58
C VAL A 98 -13.02 6.24 11.10
N ASN A 99 -13.67 7.14 10.37
CA ASN A 99 -14.97 7.71 10.76
C ASN A 99 -16.14 6.73 10.59
N ASN A 100 -15.98 5.69 9.75
CA ASN A 100 -17.02 4.68 9.52
C ASN A 100 -16.76 3.34 10.23
N ILE A 101 -15.60 3.16 10.86
CA ILE A 101 -15.32 1.98 11.68
C ILE A 101 -16.21 1.99 12.92
N ASN A 102 -16.89 0.86 13.18
CA ASN A 102 -17.51 0.62 14.47
C ASN A 102 -16.44 0.20 15.48
N TRP A 103 -15.84 1.18 16.14
CA TRP A 103 -14.76 0.97 17.11
C TRP A 103 -15.15 0.07 18.30
N ASN A 104 -16.43 -0.07 18.61
CA ASN A 104 -16.90 -0.99 19.66
C ASN A 104 -16.78 -2.48 19.26
N LYS A 105 -16.51 -2.77 17.98
CA LYS A 105 -16.29 -4.11 17.44
C LYS A 105 -14.84 -4.36 17.03
N VAL A 106 -13.94 -3.42 17.32
CA VAL A 106 -12.51 -3.56 17.05
C VAL A 106 -11.82 -3.95 18.35
N TYR A 107 -11.16 -5.10 18.34
CA TYR A 107 -10.43 -5.62 19.49
C TYR A 107 -8.95 -5.78 19.15
N SER A 108 -8.08 -5.42 20.10
CA SER A 108 -6.65 -5.68 19.97
C SER A 108 -6.40 -7.18 19.85
N LYS A 109 -5.55 -7.57 18.90
CA LYS A 109 -5.07 -8.95 18.80
C LYS A 109 -4.32 -9.29 20.09
N GLN A 110 -4.75 -10.32 20.81
CA GLN A 110 -4.01 -10.79 21.98
C GLN A 110 -2.62 -11.26 21.52
N HIS A 111 -1.56 -10.66 22.05
CA HIS A 111 -0.22 -11.19 21.87
C HIS A 111 -0.11 -12.46 22.70
N SER A 112 -0.10 -13.63 22.05
CA SER A 112 0.40 -14.83 22.69
C SER A 112 1.86 -14.58 23.06
N LEU A 113 2.16 -14.47 24.34
CA LEU A 113 3.52 -14.49 24.84
C LEU A 113 4.18 -15.76 24.26
N ARG A 114 5.21 -15.59 23.45
CA ARG A 114 6.02 -16.71 22.96
C ARG A 114 6.71 -17.29 24.20
N ASN A 115 6.32 -18.50 24.60
CA ASN A 115 7.03 -19.30 25.59
C ASN A 115 8.41 -19.71 25.07
#